data_AF-A0A329STV4-F1
#
_entry.id   AF-A0A329STV4-F1
#
_cell.length_a   1.000
_cell.length_b   1.000
_cell.length_c   1.000
_cell.angle_alpha   90.00
_cell.angle_beta   90.00
_cell.angle_gamma   90.00
#
_symmetry.space_group_name_H-M   'P 1'
#
loop_
_entity.id
_entity.type
_entity.pdbx_description
1 polymer ?
#
loop_
_entity_poly.entity_id
_entity_poly.type
_entity_poly.pdbx_seq_one_letter_code
_entity_poly.pdbx_strand_id
1 'polypeptide(L)'
;MRTSVAAARQLHGAVRRTLRSSTARCFSSTTAPLPEGLREISSVPRTPSWSLKELHQDGAQLNAAETVLTEEKLRELAELCHLHVEDEKLPGLLKEVESIIQCTKTIQAMTLNENIDDVYAKSDFDAGVVAPLRDDVVTEGDCAEKVLANAAEKSGYYFKVPKVLQD
;
A
#
# COMPACT_ATOMS: atom_id res chain seq x y z
N MET A 1 55.94 48.22 -21.72
CA MET A 1 55.91 49.34 -20.75
C MET A 1 55.18 48.83 -19.51
N ARG A 2 55.84 48.46 -18.40
CA ARG A 2 56.28 49.35 -17.29
C ARG A 2 55.15 50.32 -16.92
N THR A 3 54.47 50.23 -15.78
CA THR A 3 54.87 50.45 -14.37
C THR A 3 53.76 49.89 -13.44
N SER A 4 53.95 49.20 -12.30
CA SER A 4 54.73 49.43 -11.06
C SER A 4 53.98 50.23 -9.95
N VAL A 5 53.66 49.53 -8.83
CA VAL A 5 53.74 49.95 -7.39
C VAL A 5 52.61 50.89 -6.88
N ALA A 6 52.04 50.85 -5.66
CA ALA A 6 52.29 50.28 -4.32
C ALA A 6 50.92 50.20 -3.55
N ALA A 7 50.61 49.18 -2.74
CA ALA A 7 50.95 48.98 -1.31
C ALA A 7 50.02 49.64 -0.27
N ALA A 8 49.34 48.80 0.54
CA ALA A 8 49.01 49.03 1.95
C ALA A 8 48.76 47.66 2.63
N ARG A 9 49.79 47.04 3.22
CA ARG A 9 49.98 46.79 4.67
C ARG A 9 48.69 46.34 5.39
N GLN A 10 48.51 45.02 5.55
CA GLN A 10 48.78 44.24 6.78
C GLN A 10 48.11 44.78 8.05
N LEU A 11 47.33 43.94 8.74
CA LEU A 11 47.61 43.57 10.13
C LEU A 11 46.91 42.23 10.46
N HIS A 12 47.74 41.30 10.93
CA HIS A 12 47.38 39.98 11.42
C HIS A 12 46.64 40.06 12.76
N GLY A 13 45.66 39.19 12.97
CA GLY A 13 45.00 38.98 14.25
C GLY A 13 44.40 37.58 14.34
N ALA A 14 45.24 36.57 14.51
CA ALA A 14 44.81 35.20 14.77
C ALA A 14 44.34 35.07 16.23
N VAL A 15 43.04 35.16 16.47
CA VAL A 15 42.45 34.86 17.78
C VAL A 15 42.07 33.38 17.82
N ARG A 16 42.97 32.56 18.36
CA ARG A 16 42.66 31.18 18.76
C ARG A 16 41.66 31.23 19.92
N ARG A 17 40.38 31.02 19.65
CA ARG A 17 39.40 30.75 20.71
C ARG A 17 39.51 29.28 21.11
N THR A 18 40.08 29.05 22.28
CA THR A 18 40.06 27.77 22.98
C THR A 18 38.61 27.36 23.25
N LEU A 19 38.22 26.18 22.77
CA LEU A 19 36.99 25.51 23.15
C LEU A 19 37.06 25.16 24.64
N ARG A 20 36.34 25.92 25.48
CA ARG A 20 36.00 25.50 26.83
C ARG A 20 34.71 24.69 26.77
N SER A 21 34.86 23.37 26.76
CA SER A 21 33.83 22.43 27.20
C SER A 21 33.56 22.71 28.67
N SER A 22 32.37 23.20 29.03
CA SER A 22 31.78 23.16 30.38
C SER A 22 30.41 23.83 30.38
N THR A 23 29.34 23.06 30.20
CA THR A 23 28.08 23.30 30.91
C THR A 23 27.41 21.95 31.18
N ALA A 24 27.57 21.49 32.42
CA ALA A 24 26.74 20.44 32.98
C ALA A 24 25.28 20.91 32.89
N ARG A 25 24.46 20.23 32.09
CA ARG A 25 23.01 20.33 32.19
C ARG A 25 22.60 19.60 33.46
N CYS A 26 22.51 20.33 34.57
CA CYS A 26 21.78 19.89 35.74
C CYS A 26 20.30 19.78 35.34
N PHE A 27 19.87 18.58 34.94
CA PHE A 27 18.46 18.22 34.98
C PHE A 27 18.09 18.06 36.45
N SER A 28 17.72 19.17 37.10
CA SER A 28 16.98 19.08 38.35
C SER A 28 15.62 18.48 38.01
N SER A 29 15.48 17.19 38.27
CA SER A 29 14.20 16.49 38.25
C SER A 29 13.33 17.04 39.38
N THR A 30 12.69 18.18 39.16
CA THR A 30 11.48 18.49 39.90
C THR A 30 10.43 17.53 39.36
N THR A 31 10.09 16.54 40.17
CA THR A 31 9.02 15.58 39.91
C THR A 31 7.69 16.33 39.98
N ALA A 32 7.42 17.17 38.97
CA ALA A 32 6.08 17.67 38.75
C ALA A 32 5.21 16.44 38.46
N PRO A 33 4.09 16.26 39.18
CA PRO A 33 3.10 15.27 38.83
C PRO A 33 2.85 15.32 37.32
N LEU A 34 3.02 14.18 36.62
CA LEU A 34 2.48 14.07 35.27
C LEU A 34 1.02 14.54 35.32
N PRO A 35 0.58 15.38 34.37
CA PRO A 35 -0.82 15.78 34.30
C PRO A 35 -1.70 14.53 34.28
N GLU A 36 -2.87 14.62 34.90
CA GLU A 36 -3.69 13.46 35.31
C GLU A 36 -3.91 12.45 34.18
N GLY A 37 -4.19 12.91 32.95
CA GLY A 37 -4.34 12.04 31.79
C GLY A 37 -3.08 11.25 31.40
N LEU A 38 -1.87 11.79 31.61
CA LEU A 38 -0.62 11.06 31.36
C LEU A 38 -0.32 10.03 32.46
N ARG A 39 -0.78 10.27 33.70
CA ARG A 39 -0.70 9.28 34.78
C ARG A 39 -1.62 8.10 34.49
N GLU A 40 -2.83 8.39 34.04
CA GLU A 40 -3.82 7.39 33.65
C GLU A 40 -3.30 6.49 32.53
N ILE A 41 -2.80 7.06 31.43
CA ILE A 41 -2.18 6.30 30.33
C ILE A 41 -1.00 5.44 30.81
N SER A 42 -0.19 5.94 31.76
CA SER A 42 0.95 5.18 32.30
C SER A 42 0.56 4.03 33.24
N SER A 43 -0.62 4.11 33.84
CA SER A 43 -1.18 3.08 34.72
C SER A 43 -1.86 1.93 33.97
N VAL A 44 -2.18 2.13 32.69
CA VAL A 44 -2.71 1.07 31.82
C VAL A 44 -1.61 0.01 31.60
N PRO A 45 -1.91 -1.29 31.80
CA PRO A 45 -0.94 -2.35 31.56
C PRO A 45 -0.45 -2.29 30.12
N ARG A 46 0.88 -2.25 29.97
CA ARG A 46 1.55 -2.18 28.66
C ARG A 46 1.49 -3.50 27.89
N THR A 47 1.10 -4.58 28.57
CA THR A 47 0.78 -5.88 27.97
C THR A 47 -0.68 -5.83 27.51
N PRO A 48 -0.93 -5.85 26.19
CA PRO A 48 -2.30 -5.88 25.71
C PRO A 48 -2.95 -7.21 26.09
N SER A 49 -4.27 -7.23 26.29
CA SER A 49 -5.04 -8.46 26.56
C SER A 49 -5.13 -9.38 25.35
N TRP A 50 -4.78 -8.88 24.16
CA TRP A 50 -4.75 -9.59 22.89
C TRP A 50 -3.72 -8.94 21.97
N SER A 51 -3.03 -9.73 21.16
CA SER A 51 -2.21 -9.18 20.07
C SER A 51 -2.71 -9.66 18.71
N LEU A 52 -2.69 -8.76 17.72
CA LEU A 52 -3.05 -9.10 16.34
C LEU A 52 -2.14 -10.20 15.76
N LYS A 53 -0.89 -10.26 16.24
CA LYS A 53 0.08 -11.29 15.85
C LYS A 53 -0.33 -12.67 16.38
N GLU A 54 -0.76 -12.76 17.64
CA GLU A 54 -1.25 -14.02 18.22
C GLU A 54 -2.54 -14.47 17.53
N LEU A 55 -3.51 -13.57 17.31
CA LEU A 55 -4.74 -13.93 16.59
C LEU A 55 -4.48 -14.46 15.17
N HIS A 56 -3.54 -13.86 14.43
CA HIS A 56 -3.16 -14.38 13.12
C HIS A 56 -2.40 -15.72 13.21
N GLN A 57 -1.60 -15.94 14.24
CA GLN A 57 -0.89 -17.21 14.45
C GLN A 57 -1.87 -18.34 14.80
N ASP A 58 -2.90 -18.06 15.60
CA ASP A 58 -3.93 -19.03 15.96
C ASP A 58 -4.78 -19.40 14.74
N GLY A 59 -5.17 -18.42 13.92
CA GLY A 59 -5.84 -18.68 12.64
C GLY A 59 -4.98 -19.42 11.62
N ALA A 60 -3.66 -19.20 11.61
CA ALA A 60 -2.74 -19.93 10.74
C ALA A 60 -2.62 -21.41 11.14
N GLN A 61 -2.58 -21.73 12.44
CA GLN A 61 -2.46 -23.11 12.93
C GLN A 61 -3.66 -23.99 12.57
N LEU A 62 -4.88 -23.43 12.58
CA LEU A 62 -6.10 -24.15 12.20
C LEU A 62 -6.14 -24.55 10.71
N ASN A 63 -5.40 -23.82 9.87
CA ASN A 63 -5.45 -23.96 8.41
C ASN A 63 -4.19 -24.61 7.80
N ALA A 64 -3.17 -24.91 8.60
CA ALA A 64 -1.86 -25.42 8.13
C ALA A 64 -1.88 -26.85 7.54
N ALA A 65 -2.95 -27.61 7.78
CA ALA A 65 -3.08 -29.00 7.33
C ALA A 65 -3.69 -29.13 5.92
N GLU A 66 -4.16 -28.05 5.31
CA GLU A 66 -4.89 -28.09 4.03
C GLU A 66 -4.21 -27.16 3.00
N THR A 67 -3.22 -27.69 2.28
CA THR A 67 -2.66 -27.02 1.10
C THR A 67 -3.71 -27.00 0.00
N VAL A 68 -4.29 -25.83 -0.24
CA VAL A 68 -5.41 -25.64 -1.18
C VAL A 68 -4.93 -25.52 -2.64
N LEU A 69 -3.68 -25.09 -2.84
CA LEU A 69 -3.20 -24.65 -4.14
C LEU A 69 -2.11 -25.57 -4.70
N THR A 70 -2.32 -26.09 -5.90
CA THR A 70 -1.30 -26.81 -6.68
C THR A 70 -0.65 -25.90 -7.73
N GLU A 71 0.54 -26.27 -8.21
CA GLU A 71 1.23 -25.51 -9.27
C GLU A 71 0.39 -25.42 -10.56
N GLU A 72 -0.31 -26.49 -10.90
CA GLU A 72 -1.23 -26.53 -12.06
C GLU A 72 -2.36 -25.51 -11.91
N LYS A 73 -2.97 -25.41 -10.72
CA LYS A 73 -4.04 -24.45 -10.43
C LYS A 73 -3.55 -23.01 -10.44
N LEU A 74 -2.31 -22.78 -10.01
CA LEU A 74 -1.70 -21.46 -10.12
C LEU A 74 -1.45 -21.07 -11.59
N ARG A 75 -1.05 -22.02 -12.45
CA ARG A 75 -0.91 -21.78 -13.90
C ARG A 75 -2.25 -21.48 -14.57
N GLU A 76 -3.29 -22.25 -14.25
CA GLU A 76 -4.66 -21.98 -14.72
C GLU A 76 -5.11 -20.57 -14.31
N LEU A 77 -4.86 -20.17 -13.07
CA LEU A 77 -5.19 -18.83 -12.57
C LEU A 77 -4.41 -17.74 -13.31
N ALA A 78 -3.12 -17.95 -13.55
CA ALA A 78 -2.30 -17.00 -14.32
C ALA A 78 -2.81 -16.83 -15.76
N GLU A 79 -3.26 -17.92 -16.40
CA GLU A 79 -3.86 -17.89 -17.72
C GLU A 79 -5.18 -17.10 -17.75
N LEU A 80 -6.05 -17.31 -16.74
CA LEU A 80 -7.30 -16.55 -16.57
C LEU A 80 -7.05 -15.05 -16.37
N CYS A 81 -5.96 -14.69 -15.70
CA CYS A 81 -5.56 -13.30 -15.51
C CYS A 81 -4.75 -12.72 -16.68
N HIS A 82 -4.51 -13.50 -17.74
CA HIS A 82 -3.64 -13.13 -18.87
C HIS A 82 -2.23 -12.69 -18.43
N LEU A 83 -1.67 -13.36 -17.41
CA LEU A 83 -0.35 -13.10 -16.87
C LEU A 83 0.64 -14.19 -17.29
N HIS A 84 1.80 -13.77 -17.78
CA HIS A 84 2.92 -14.68 -18.01
C HIS A 84 3.75 -14.83 -16.73
N VAL A 85 3.91 -16.07 -16.26
CA VAL A 85 4.67 -16.40 -15.04
C VAL A 85 5.83 -17.33 -15.41
N GLU A 86 7.04 -16.93 -15.05
CA GLU A 86 8.24 -17.74 -15.22
C GLU A 86 8.25 -18.92 -14.23
N ASP A 87 8.66 -20.10 -14.69
CA ASP A 87 8.69 -21.32 -13.88
C ASP A 87 9.55 -21.18 -12.61
N GLU A 88 10.60 -20.37 -12.66
CA GLU A 88 11.49 -20.09 -11.53
C GLU A 88 10.79 -19.35 -10.38
N LYS A 89 9.80 -18.50 -10.70
CA LYS A 89 9.05 -17.69 -9.72
C LYS A 89 7.83 -18.41 -9.16
N LEU A 90 7.41 -19.49 -9.82
CA LEU A 90 6.23 -20.25 -9.50
C LEU A 90 6.19 -20.76 -8.03
N PRO A 91 7.25 -21.36 -7.46
CA PRO A 91 7.21 -21.81 -6.07
C PRO A 91 7.13 -20.67 -5.04
N GLY A 92 7.72 -19.51 -5.35
CA GLY A 92 7.60 -18.32 -4.51
C GLY A 92 6.18 -17.76 -4.52
N LEU A 93 5.61 -17.63 -5.72
CA LEU A 93 4.25 -17.12 -5.90
C LEU A 93 3.19 -18.04 -5.30
N LEU A 94 3.39 -19.36 -5.40
CA LEU A 94 2.51 -20.35 -4.77
C LEU A 94 2.38 -20.09 -3.27
N LYS A 95 3.51 -19.91 -2.59
CA LYS A 95 3.53 -19.63 -1.14
C LYS A 95 2.84 -18.30 -0.79
N GLU A 96 3.05 -17.26 -1.59
CA GLU A 96 2.44 -15.95 -1.36
C GLU A 96 0.93 -15.99 -1.54
N VAL A 97 0.44 -16.61 -2.62
CA VAL A 97 -0.99 -16.76 -2.91
C VAL A 97 -1.65 -17.66 -1.88
N GLU A 98 -1.02 -18.77 -1.49
CA GLU A 98 -1.52 -19.63 -0.41
C GLU A 98 -1.66 -18.87 0.90
N SER A 99 -0.70 -18.01 1.25
CA SER A 99 -0.79 -17.14 2.43
C SER A 99 -1.98 -16.18 2.38
N ILE A 100 -2.30 -15.63 1.20
CA ILE A 100 -3.47 -14.75 1.03
C ILE A 100 -4.76 -15.54 1.20
N ILE A 101 -4.87 -16.71 0.57
CA ILE A 101 -6.05 -17.59 0.68
C ILE A 101 -6.28 -18.00 2.13
N GLN A 102 -5.23 -18.33 2.87
CA GLN A 102 -5.33 -18.68 4.29
C GLN A 102 -5.82 -17.51 5.17
N CYS A 103 -5.45 -16.27 4.82
CA CYS A 103 -6.02 -15.09 5.47
C CYS A 103 -7.55 -15.01 5.24
N THR A 104 -8.01 -15.27 4.02
CA THR A 104 -9.45 -15.25 3.70
C THR A 104 -10.25 -16.34 4.41
N LYS A 105 -9.67 -17.53 4.62
CA LYS A 105 -10.31 -18.60 5.42
C LYS A 105 -10.61 -18.17 6.85
N THR A 106 -9.71 -17.39 7.46
CA THR A 106 -9.94 -16.84 8.80
C THR A 106 -11.19 -15.97 8.84
N ILE A 107 -11.43 -15.18 7.79
CA ILE A 107 -12.62 -14.34 7.65
C ILE A 107 -13.88 -15.21 7.48
N GLN A 108 -13.80 -16.29 6.70
CA GLN A 108 -14.92 -17.23 6.51
C GLN A 108 -15.33 -17.97 7.79
N ALA A 109 -14.37 -18.22 8.69
CA ALA A 109 -14.64 -18.87 9.97
C ALA A 109 -15.35 -17.96 10.99
N MET A 110 -15.47 -16.66 10.71
CA MET A 110 -16.15 -15.73 11.61
C MET A 110 -17.66 -15.89 11.51
N THR A 111 -18.33 -15.95 12.67
CA THR A 111 -19.78 -15.95 12.75
C THR A 111 -20.31 -14.56 12.41
N LEU A 112 -21.18 -14.47 11.40
CA LEU A 112 -21.92 -13.26 11.10
C LEU A 112 -22.99 -13.04 12.19
N ASN A 113 -23.11 -11.81 12.69
CA ASN A 113 -24.18 -11.44 13.60
C ASN A 113 -25.51 -11.36 12.83
N GLU A 114 -26.61 -11.81 13.43
CA GLU A 114 -27.95 -11.84 12.83
C GLU A 114 -28.46 -10.46 12.37
N ASN A 115 -27.88 -9.37 12.89
CA ASN A 115 -28.24 -7.99 12.55
C ASN A 115 -27.31 -7.36 11.48
N ILE A 116 -26.53 -8.17 10.75
CA ILE A 116 -25.75 -7.69 9.61
C ILE A 116 -26.63 -7.77 8.38
N ASP A 117 -27.07 -6.60 7.93
CA ASP A 117 -27.71 -6.46 6.65
C ASP A 117 -26.73 -6.74 5.51
N ASP A 118 -27.20 -7.39 4.44
CA ASP A 118 -26.39 -7.57 3.23
C ASP A 118 -26.07 -6.19 2.63
N VAL A 119 -24.81 -5.77 2.79
CA VAL A 119 -24.31 -4.46 2.35
C VAL A 119 -24.43 -4.30 0.83
N TYR A 120 -24.40 -5.40 0.06
CA TYR A 120 -24.60 -5.36 -1.38
C TYR A 120 -26.08 -5.19 -1.75
N ALA A 121 -27.00 -5.64 -0.89
CA ALA A 121 -28.43 -5.34 -1.03
C ALA A 121 -28.78 -3.92 -0.53
N LYS A 122 -28.01 -3.41 0.45
CA LYS A 122 -28.24 -2.12 1.10
C LYS A 122 -27.25 -1.02 0.73
N SER A 123 -26.72 -1.04 -0.49
CA SER A 123 -26.47 0.24 -1.14
C SER A 123 -27.81 0.99 -1.19
N ASP A 124 -27.83 2.30 -1.06
CA ASP A 124 -29.02 3.16 -0.93
C ASP A 124 -30.10 3.01 -2.04
N PHE A 125 -30.03 2.01 -2.92
CA PHE A 125 -30.98 1.61 -3.94
C PHE A 125 -32.22 0.86 -3.43
N ASP A 126 -32.21 0.24 -2.24
CA ASP A 126 -33.40 -0.44 -1.68
C ASP A 126 -34.36 0.55 -0.97
N ALA A 127 -33.90 1.76 -0.64
CA ALA A 127 -34.73 2.83 -0.08
C ALA A 127 -35.54 3.61 -1.15
N GLY A 128 -36.01 2.92 -2.20
CA GLY A 128 -36.79 3.53 -3.28
C GLY A 128 -35.99 4.45 -4.21
N VAL A 129 -34.65 4.42 -4.15
CA VAL A 129 -33.79 5.16 -5.09
C VAL A 129 -33.74 4.38 -6.40
N VAL A 130 -34.60 4.79 -7.34
CA VAL A 130 -34.60 4.29 -8.71
C VAL A 130 -33.21 4.53 -9.32
N ALA A 131 -32.63 3.51 -9.95
CA ALA A 131 -31.35 3.64 -10.63
C ALA A 131 -31.40 4.81 -11.64
N PRO A 132 -30.36 5.69 -11.68
CA PRO A 132 -30.37 6.82 -12.59
C PRO A 132 -30.40 6.30 -14.02
N LEU A 133 -31.46 6.63 -14.75
CA LEU A 133 -31.59 6.31 -16.16
C LEU A 133 -30.80 7.35 -16.96
N ARG A 134 -30.07 6.88 -17.98
CA ARG A 134 -29.39 7.74 -18.95
C ARG A 134 -30.42 8.22 -19.98
N ASP A 135 -30.39 9.51 -20.31
CA ASP A 135 -31.18 10.06 -21.42
C ASP A 135 -30.81 9.39 -22.75
N ASP A 136 -31.82 9.10 -23.57
CA ASP A 136 -31.64 8.48 -24.89
C ASP A 136 -31.31 9.54 -25.95
N VAL A 137 -30.09 10.08 -25.89
CA VAL A 137 -29.59 11.10 -26.81
C VAL A 137 -28.29 10.60 -27.44
N VAL A 138 -28.19 10.72 -28.77
CA VAL A 138 -26.97 10.42 -29.52
C VAL A 138 -25.98 11.56 -29.32
N THR A 139 -24.85 11.31 -28.67
CA THR A 139 -23.87 12.33 -28.28
C THR A 139 -22.63 12.40 -29.18
N GLU A 140 -22.19 11.30 -29.79
CA GLU A 140 -20.87 11.21 -30.44
C GLU A 140 -20.94 10.58 -31.84
N GLY A 141 -20.11 11.10 -32.75
CA GLY A 141 -19.93 10.58 -34.10
C GLY A 141 -18.58 11.03 -34.69
N ASP A 142 -18.03 10.20 -35.60
CA ASP A 142 -16.85 10.50 -36.43
C ASP A 142 -15.56 10.92 -35.68
N CYS A 143 -15.36 10.44 -34.45
CA CYS A 143 -14.21 10.81 -33.60
C CYS A 143 -13.06 9.79 -33.62
N ALA A 144 -12.90 9.03 -34.70
CA ALA A 144 -11.96 7.90 -34.76
C ALA A 144 -10.50 8.30 -34.49
N GLU A 145 -10.07 9.49 -34.94
CA GLU A 145 -8.72 10.00 -34.65
C GLU A 145 -8.50 10.27 -33.15
N LYS A 146 -9.52 10.76 -32.45
CA LYS A 146 -9.46 11.02 -31.00
C LYS A 146 -9.42 9.72 -30.21
N VAL A 147 -10.23 8.73 -30.60
CA VAL A 147 -10.28 7.42 -29.95
C VAL A 147 -8.95 6.67 -30.11
N LEU A 148 -8.30 6.78 -31.27
CA LEU A 148 -7.04 6.10 -31.57
C LEU A 148 -5.79 6.88 -31.16
N ALA A 149 -5.93 8.04 -30.52
CA ALA A 149 -4.79 8.90 -30.15
C ALA A 149 -3.85 8.20 -29.16
N ASN A 150 -4.39 7.37 -28.25
CA ASN A 150 -3.63 6.62 -27.26
C ASN A 150 -3.29 5.18 -27.70
N ALA A 151 -3.67 4.79 -28.92
CA ALA A 151 -3.41 3.44 -29.41
C ALA A 151 -1.91 3.22 -29.66
N ALA A 152 -1.35 2.14 -29.12
CA ALA A 152 0.06 1.79 -29.34
C ALA A 152 0.37 1.51 -30.82
N GLU A 153 -0.51 0.76 -31.50
CA GLU A 153 -0.42 0.51 -32.94
C GLU A 153 -1.81 0.60 -33.58
N LYS A 154 -1.90 1.29 -34.72
CA LYS A 154 -3.14 1.50 -35.46
C LYS A 154 -2.94 1.23 -36.95
N SER A 155 -3.99 0.74 -37.60
CA SER A 155 -4.04 0.54 -39.04
C SER A 155 -5.29 1.23 -39.57
N GLY A 156 -5.12 2.42 -40.15
CA GLY A 156 -6.24 3.27 -40.53
C GLY A 156 -7.12 3.59 -39.31
N TYR A 157 -8.39 3.20 -39.37
CA TYR A 157 -9.39 3.39 -38.32
C TYR A 157 -9.50 2.22 -37.32
N TYR A 158 -8.54 1.28 -37.33
CA TYR A 158 -8.60 0.07 -36.50
C TYR A 158 -7.43 -0.02 -35.53
N PHE A 159 -7.69 -0.60 -34.35
CA PHE A 159 -6.64 -1.07 -33.44
C PHE A 159 -5.97 -2.30 -34.06
N LYS A 160 -4.64 -2.29 -34.13
CA LYS A 160 -3.90 -3.45 -34.63
C LYS A 160 -3.58 -4.39 -33.48
N VAL A 161 -3.99 -5.65 -33.61
CA VAL A 161 -3.78 -6.71 -32.61
C VAL A 161 -3.18 -7.94 -33.32
N PRO A 162 -2.21 -8.65 -32.72
CA PRO A 162 -1.69 -9.89 -33.26
C PRO A 162 -2.81 -10.93 -33.44
N LYS A 163 -2.80 -11.61 -34.58
CA LYS A 163 -3.70 -12.75 -34.78
C LYS A 163 -3.19 -13.92 -33.96
N VAL A 164 -3.98 -14.36 -32.98
CA VAL A 164 -3.71 -15.61 -32.25
C VAL A 164 -4.12 -16.77 -33.16
N LEU A 165 -3.15 -17.59 -33.55
CA LEU A 165 -3.39 -18.90 -34.15
C LEU A 165 -3.27 -19.91 -33.00
N GLN A 166 -4.27 -20.77 -32.85
CA GLN A 166 -4.18 -21.92 -31.95
C GLN A 166 -3.50 -23.06 -32.69
N ASP A 167 -2.49 -23.67 -32.08
CA ASP A 167 -1.94 -24.96 -32.50
C ASP A 167 -2.84 -26.11 -32.02
#